data_AF-A0A6L9W812-F1
#
_entry.id   AF-A0A6L9W812-F1
#
_cell.length_a   1.000
_cell.length_b   1.000
_cell.length_c   1.000
_cell.angle_alpha   90.00
_cell.angle_beta   90.00
_cell.angle_gamma   90.00
#
_symmetry.space_group_name_H-M   'P 1'
#
loop_
_entity.id
_entity.type
_entity.pdbx_description
1 polymer ?
#
loop_
_entity_poly.entity_id
_entity_poly.type
_entity_poly.pdbx_seq_one_letter_code
_entity_poly.pdbx_strand_id
1 'polypeptide(L)'
;MSAPNSTGRAPGSSELVRLVAGREISTRLRDKNFLVGLGVTILLLVGLMAFQIATASGGDEGRLGIVGDSSALGPAVQAQGEAVGIDVTVVELDDEDAARAAVEAEDVDGALLATGSAPELLVLDRDSTMEAVVNAAVAGVAVTEQLAEAGVELTAVPEVEVTALSGEDDAAEQEQVLVAIIGVVLLYGLLIMFGQFIAQGVVEEKSSRVVELLLATMRPWQLLAGKIIGLGVLGLAQIVIIGVISVAGALAFDLVAVPGDLVGTVISVVAGFVLGYAFYAAIFAMAASLVSRQED
;
A
#
# COMPACT_ATOMS: atom_id res chain seq x y z
N MET A 1 59.77 8.12 -34.16
CA MET A 1 58.40 7.64 -34.45
C MET A 1 58.20 6.34 -33.68
N SER A 2 57.62 6.43 -32.49
CA SER A 2 57.31 5.27 -31.65
C SER A 2 55.85 4.88 -31.90
N ALA A 3 55.63 3.66 -32.35
CA ALA A 3 54.29 3.09 -32.47
C ALA A 3 53.70 2.89 -31.05
N PRO A 4 52.42 3.20 -30.81
CA PRO A 4 51.78 2.85 -29.57
C PRO A 4 51.53 1.33 -29.54
N ASN A 5 52.21 0.64 -28.64
CA ASN A 5 51.89 -0.73 -28.24
C ASN A 5 50.55 -0.73 -27.50
N SER A 6 49.44 -0.90 -28.22
CA SER A 6 48.19 -1.34 -27.61
C SER A 6 48.22 -2.86 -27.49
N THR A 7 48.80 -3.37 -26.41
CA THR A 7 48.56 -4.75 -25.98
C THR A 7 47.11 -4.84 -25.47
N GLY A 8 46.16 -4.92 -26.40
CA GLY A 8 44.76 -5.18 -26.11
C GLY A 8 44.65 -6.60 -25.58
N ARG A 9 44.61 -6.77 -24.26
CA ARG A 9 44.27 -8.04 -23.65
C ARG A 9 42.87 -8.41 -24.11
N ALA A 10 42.68 -9.62 -24.65
CA ALA A 10 41.34 -10.10 -24.98
C ALA A 10 40.48 -10.02 -23.70
N PRO A 11 39.28 -9.43 -23.78
CA PRO A 11 38.46 -9.17 -22.60
C PRO A 11 38.13 -10.48 -21.87
N GLY A 12 38.17 -10.44 -20.55
CA GLY A 12 37.82 -11.59 -19.71
C GLY A 12 36.33 -11.93 -19.78
N SER A 13 35.97 -13.17 -19.41
CA SER A 13 34.57 -13.62 -19.40
C SER A 13 33.63 -12.70 -18.61
N SER A 14 34.08 -12.16 -17.48
CA SER A 14 33.32 -11.23 -16.65
C SER A 14 33.13 -9.86 -17.31
N GLU A 15 34.13 -9.38 -18.05
CA GLU A 15 34.05 -8.11 -18.79
C GLU A 15 33.05 -8.22 -19.94
N LEU A 16 33.05 -9.35 -20.66
CA LEU A 16 32.08 -9.63 -21.71
C LEU A 16 30.65 -9.69 -21.16
N VAL A 17 30.43 -10.41 -20.06
CA VAL A 17 29.12 -10.49 -19.38
C VAL A 17 28.65 -9.10 -18.96
N ARG A 18 29.53 -8.29 -18.35
CA ARG A 18 29.20 -6.91 -17.93
C ARG A 18 28.86 -6.01 -19.12
N LEU A 19 29.56 -6.14 -20.24
CA LEU A 19 29.34 -5.33 -21.43
C LEU A 19 27.96 -5.65 -22.06
N VAL A 20 27.59 -6.93 -22.09
CA VAL A 20 26.25 -7.37 -22.51
C VAL A 20 25.19 -6.86 -21.54
N ALA A 21 25.40 -7.00 -20.22
CA ALA A 21 24.45 -6.52 -19.22
C ALA A 21 24.21 -5.00 -19.35
N GLY A 22 25.29 -4.21 -19.51
CA GLY A 22 25.19 -2.76 -19.71
C GLY A 22 24.46 -2.38 -20.99
N ARG A 23 24.69 -3.12 -22.09
CA ARG A 23 23.95 -2.93 -23.34
C ARG A 23 22.47 -3.24 -23.16
N GLU A 24 22.12 -4.36 -22.52
CA GLU A 24 20.73 -4.75 -22.29
C GLU A 24 20.01 -3.69 -21.45
N ILE A 25 20.63 -3.26 -20.33
CA ILE A 25 20.11 -2.17 -19.48
C ILE A 25 19.84 -0.92 -20.31
N SER A 26 20.83 -0.45 -21.08
CA SER A 26 20.72 0.79 -21.84
C SER A 26 19.71 0.70 -22.99
N THR A 27 19.53 -0.49 -23.57
CA THR A 27 18.54 -0.73 -24.63
C THR A 27 17.14 -0.70 -24.05
N ARG A 28 16.92 -1.40 -22.93
CA ARG A 28 15.60 -1.49 -22.27
C ARG A 28 15.16 -0.18 -21.63
N LEU A 29 16.06 0.59 -21.03
CA LEU A 29 15.73 1.92 -20.49
C LEU A 29 15.26 2.91 -21.57
N ARG A 30 15.61 2.69 -22.83
CA ARG A 30 15.16 3.50 -23.98
C ARG A 30 13.98 2.88 -24.71
N ASP A 31 13.57 1.67 -24.33
CA ASP A 31 12.43 0.98 -24.91
C ASP A 31 11.14 1.62 -24.39
N LYS A 32 10.29 2.05 -25.32
CA LYS A 32 8.99 2.65 -24.99
C LYS A 32 8.12 1.67 -24.21
N ASN A 33 8.17 0.38 -24.54
CA ASN A 33 7.33 -0.61 -23.88
C ASN A 33 7.70 -0.76 -22.41
N PHE A 34 9.00 -0.73 -22.10
CA PHE A 34 9.49 -0.75 -20.72
C PHE A 34 9.09 0.51 -19.96
N LEU A 35 9.28 1.70 -20.56
CA LEU A 35 8.93 2.97 -19.91
C LEU A 35 7.41 3.11 -19.69
N VAL A 36 6.59 2.67 -20.64
CA VAL A 36 5.12 2.62 -20.50
C VAL A 36 4.74 1.64 -19.40
N GLY A 37 5.32 0.44 -19.37
CA GLY A 37 5.08 -0.54 -18.31
C GLY A 37 5.39 0.01 -16.93
N LEU A 38 6.57 0.63 -16.77
CA LEU A 38 6.98 1.27 -15.51
C LEU A 38 6.00 2.39 -15.11
N GLY A 39 5.61 3.26 -16.06
CA GLY A 39 4.66 4.33 -15.83
C GLY A 39 3.27 3.82 -15.41
N VAL A 40 2.78 2.76 -16.04
CA VAL A 40 1.51 2.11 -15.69
C VAL A 40 1.57 1.51 -14.30
N THR A 41 2.67 0.84 -13.92
CA THR A 41 2.85 0.31 -12.56
C THR A 41 2.84 1.43 -11.51
N ILE A 42 3.53 2.55 -11.77
CA ILE A 42 3.54 3.70 -10.85
C ILE A 42 2.14 4.32 -10.76
N LEU A 43 1.45 4.50 -11.89
CA LEU A 43 0.08 5.04 -11.92
C LEU A 43 -0.88 4.16 -11.09
N LEU A 44 -0.79 2.83 -11.25
CA LEU A 44 -1.60 1.89 -10.49
C LEU A 44 -1.31 1.95 -8.99
N LEU A 45 -0.04 2.06 -8.61
CA LEU A 45 0.37 2.19 -7.22
C LEU A 45 -0.17 3.48 -6.60
N VAL A 46 -0.03 4.61 -7.29
CA VAL A 46 -0.58 5.90 -6.84
C VAL A 46 -2.11 5.83 -6.78
N GLY A 47 -2.76 5.19 -7.75
CA GLY A 47 -4.21 5.01 -7.76
C GLY A 47 -4.70 4.14 -6.59
N LEU A 48 -3.98 3.07 -6.27
CA LEU A 48 -4.27 2.22 -5.12
C LEU A 48 -4.05 2.96 -3.79
N MET A 49 -3.02 3.81 -3.72
CA MET A 49 -2.78 4.66 -2.56
C MET A 49 -3.85 5.73 -2.41
N ALA A 50 -4.27 6.36 -3.51
CA ALA A 50 -5.37 7.32 -3.49
C ALA A 50 -6.71 6.66 -3.09
N PHE A 51 -6.94 5.43 -3.54
CA PHE A 51 -8.08 4.62 -3.11
C PHE A 51 -8.02 4.38 -1.60
N GLN A 52 -6.90 3.88 -1.09
CA GLN A 52 -6.64 3.65 0.34
C GLN A 52 -6.82 4.91 1.19
N ILE A 53 -6.37 6.07 0.69
CA ILE A 53 -6.58 7.34 1.40
C ILE A 53 -8.07 7.69 1.43
N ALA A 54 -8.77 7.54 0.31
CA ALA A 54 -10.19 7.89 0.22
C ALA A 54 -11.09 6.98 1.07
N THR A 55 -10.72 5.72 1.24
CA THR A 55 -11.41 4.75 2.10
C THR A 55 -10.99 4.89 3.56
N ALA A 56 -9.72 5.13 3.85
CA ALA A 56 -9.22 5.34 5.22
C ALA A 56 -9.71 6.67 5.84
N SER A 57 -9.93 7.71 5.04
CA SER A 57 -10.57 8.95 5.52
C SER A 57 -12.09 8.84 5.66
N GLY A 58 -12.67 7.71 5.28
CA GLY A 58 -14.11 7.44 5.36
C GLY A 58 -14.48 6.74 6.67
N GLY A 59 -14.01 7.25 7.82
CA GLY A 59 -14.75 6.98 9.06
C GLY A 59 -16.19 7.47 8.85
N ASP A 60 -17.18 6.71 9.29
CA ASP A 60 -18.57 7.15 9.15
C ASP A 60 -18.69 8.54 9.83
N GLU A 61 -19.03 9.58 9.06
CA GLU A 61 -19.27 10.91 9.61
C GLU A 61 -20.67 10.90 10.22
N GLY A 62 -20.75 11.10 11.53
CA GLY A 62 -22.01 11.14 12.26
C GLY A 62 -22.36 12.54 12.72
N ARG A 63 -23.59 12.98 12.54
CA ARG A 63 -24.11 14.25 13.05
C ARG A 63 -25.08 13.96 14.19
N LEU A 64 -24.71 14.34 15.40
CA LEU A 64 -25.56 14.19 16.57
C LEU A 64 -26.07 15.55 17.05
N GLY A 65 -27.38 15.73 17.01
CA GLY A 65 -28.06 16.84 17.67
C GLY A 65 -28.08 16.65 19.19
N ILE A 66 -27.88 17.69 20.00
CA ILE A 66 -28.03 17.63 21.46
C ILE A 66 -28.96 18.75 21.91
N VAL A 67 -30.01 18.37 22.65
CA VAL A 67 -30.91 19.29 23.36
C VAL A 67 -30.60 19.22 24.86
N GLY A 68 -30.06 20.30 25.42
CA GLY A 68 -29.65 20.39 26.82
C GLY A 68 -28.20 20.88 26.97
N ASP A 69 -27.52 20.46 28.04
CA ASP A 69 -26.12 20.82 28.25
C ASP A 69 -25.17 19.97 27.39
N SER A 70 -24.78 20.54 26.25
CA SER A 70 -23.82 19.99 25.30
C SER A 70 -22.36 20.10 25.78
N SER A 71 -22.06 20.90 26.81
CA SER A 71 -20.67 21.26 27.14
C SER A 71 -19.86 20.07 27.68
N ALA A 72 -20.51 19.18 28.43
CA ALA A 72 -19.93 17.92 28.89
C ALA A 72 -20.17 16.77 27.90
N LEU A 73 -21.37 16.70 27.32
CA LEU A 73 -21.77 15.60 26.44
C LEU A 73 -21.11 15.64 25.07
N GLY A 74 -20.93 16.82 24.47
CA GLY A 74 -20.35 16.96 23.14
C GLY A 74 -18.93 16.40 23.04
N PRO A 75 -17.99 16.84 23.90
CA PRO A 75 -16.64 16.28 23.94
C PRO A 75 -16.62 14.78 24.30
N ALA A 76 -17.52 14.33 25.17
CA ALA A 76 -17.61 12.92 25.53
C ALA A 76 -18.05 12.07 24.33
N VAL A 77 -19.06 12.51 23.57
CA VAL A 77 -19.52 11.83 22.36
C VAL A 77 -18.41 11.80 21.30
N GLN A 78 -17.73 12.92 21.06
CA GLN A 78 -16.59 12.98 20.14
C GLN A 78 -15.48 12.00 20.51
N ALA A 79 -15.08 11.98 21.79
CA ALA A 79 -14.05 11.06 22.26
C ALA A 79 -14.46 9.58 22.14
N GLN A 80 -15.73 9.25 22.39
CA GLN A 80 -16.24 7.89 22.20
C GLN A 80 -16.37 7.50 20.72
N GLY A 81 -16.76 8.45 19.86
CA GLY A 81 -16.80 8.27 18.41
C GLY A 81 -15.42 7.99 17.84
N GLU A 82 -14.43 8.80 18.19
CA GLU A 82 -13.04 8.63 17.77
C GLU A 82 -12.48 7.26 18.22
N ALA A 83 -12.84 6.81 19.42
CA ALA A 83 -12.44 5.50 19.94
C ALA A 83 -12.99 4.30 19.12
N VAL A 84 -14.07 4.50 18.35
CA VAL A 84 -14.65 3.49 17.46
C VAL A 84 -14.50 3.83 15.97
N GLY A 85 -13.73 4.86 15.63
CA GLY A 85 -13.45 5.26 14.24
C GLY A 85 -14.57 6.05 13.54
N ILE A 86 -15.45 6.70 14.30
CA ILE A 86 -16.55 7.55 13.79
C ILE A 86 -16.26 9.01 14.17
N ASP A 87 -16.25 9.92 13.20
CA ASP A 87 -16.15 11.36 13.49
C ASP A 87 -17.55 11.91 13.76
N VAL A 88 -17.84 12.19 15.05
CA VAL A 88 -19.16 12.68 15.46
C VAL A 88 -19.16 14.20 15.60
N THR A 89 -19.78 14.88 14.64
CA THR A 89 -20.07 16.32 14.73
C THR A 89 -21.30 16.55 15.61
N VAL A 90 -21.13 17.35 16.66
CA VAL A 90 -22.21 17.68 17.60
C VAL A 90 -22.86 19.00 17.20
N VAL A 91 -24.19 19.01 17.12
CA VAL A 91 -25.00 20.19 16.80
C VAL A 91 -25.87 20.53 18.00
N GLU A 92 -25.76 21.73 18.55
CA GLU A 92 -26.65 22.19 19.60
C GLU A 92 -28.04 22.50 19.03
N LEU A 93 -29.07 22.04 19.74
CA LEU A 93 -30.47 22.21 19.37
C LEU A 93 -31.24 22.81 20.54
N ASP A 94 -32.20 23.68 20.22
CA ASP A 94 -32.90 24.49 21.23
C ASP A 94 -33.89 23.67 22.06
N ASP A 95 -34.68 22.80 21.42
CA ASP A 95 -35.76 22.03 22.05
C ASP A 95 -36.05 20.69 21.33
N GLU A 96 -36.94 19.89 21.92
CA GLU A 96 -37.34 18.59 21.38
C GLU A 96 -38.00 18.71 19.99
N ASP A 97 -38.77 19.77 19.74
CA ASP A 97 -39.44 19.97 18.45
C ASP A 97 -38.41 20.24 17.35
N ALA A 98 -37.39 21.06 17.64
CA ALA A 98 -36.25 21.31 16.75
C ALA A 98 -35.43 20.04 16.50
N ALA A 99 -35.23 19.21 17.52
CA ALA A 99 -34.53 17.94 17.40
C ALA A 99 -35.25 16.94 16.52
N ARG A 100 -36.56 16.77 16.74
CA ARG A 100 -37.36 15.87 15.91
C ARG A 100 -37.40 16.35 14.46
N ALA A 101 -37.54 17.65 14.23
CA ALA A 101 -37.50 18.22 12.89
C ALA A 101 -36.13 18.03 12.20
N ALA A 102 -35.02 18.19 12.92
CA ALA A 102 -33.67 18.00 12.38
C ALA A 102 -33.39 16.54 12.01
N VAL A 103 -33.83 15.59 12.85
CA VAL A 103 -33.73 14.15 12.56
C VAL A 103 -34.60 13.77 11.37
N GLU A 104 -35.86 14.22 11.31
CA GLU A 104 -36.78 13.94 10.18
C GLU A 104 -36.32 14.58 8.87
N ALA A 105 -35.62 15.71 8.92
CA ALA A 105 -35.02 16.36 7.76
C ALA A 105 -33.69 15.73 7.32
N GLU A 106 -33.17 14.74 8.06
CA GLU A 106 -31.83 14.15 7.87
C GLU A 106 -30.71 15.20 7.97
N ASP A 107 -30.96 16.30 8.70
CA ASP A 107 -29.94 17.29 9.03
C ASP A 107 -29.01 16.77 10.15
N VAL A 108 -29.45 15.80 10.94
CA VAL A 108 -28.65 15.05 11.91
C VAL A 108 -29.05 13.58 11.86
N ASP A 109 -28.11 12.67 12.09
CA ASP A 109 -28.35 11.21 12.08
C ASP A 109 -29.07 10.74 13.34
N GLY A 110 -28.91 11.49 14.43
CA GLY A 110 -29.68 11.32 15.65
C GLY A 110 -29.73 12.60 16.48
N ALA A 111 -30.64 12.65 17.45
CA ALA A 111 -30.71 13.73 18.42
C ALA A 111 -30.88 13.20 19.85
N LEU A 112 -29.98 13.60 20.74
CA LEU A 112 -30.00 13.29 22.16
C LEU A 112 -30.77 14.38 22.93
N LEU A 113 -31.91 14.00 23.48
CA LEU A 113 -32.66 14.79 24.44
C LEU A 113 -32.10 14.54 25.84
N ALA A 114 -31.18 15.40 26.27
CA ALA A 114 -30.53 15.29 27.59
C ALA A 114 -31.27 16.10 28.69
N THR A 115 -32.54 16.44 28.45
CA THR A 115 -33.32 17.30 29.35
C THR A 115 -34.05 16.44 30.40
N GLY A 116 -33.43 16.24 31.57
CA GLY A 116 -34.03 15.53 32.71
C GLY A 116 -33.24 14.30 33.15
N SER A 117 -33.82 13.47 34.02
CA SER A 117 -33.15 12.31 34.63
C SER A 117 -33.10 11.05 33.74
N ALA A 118 -33.73 11.09 32.57
CA ALA A 118 -33.77 9.98 31.62
C ALA A 118 -33.51 10.54 30.21
N PRO A 119 -32.25 10.49 29.73
CA PRO A 119 -31.92 10.95 28.38
C PRO A 119 -32.55 10.03 27.33
N GLU A 120 -33.03 10.61 26.24
CA GLU A 120 -33.67 9.89 25.13
C GLU A 120 -32.94 10.19 23.81
N LEU A 121 -32.69 9.15 23.01
CA LEU A 121 -32.04 9.28 21.71
C LEU A 121 -33.10 9.08 20.60
N LEU A 122 -33.31 10.12 19.81
CA LEU A 122 -34.15 10.11 18.62
C LEU A 122 -33.30 9.75 17.39
N VAL A 123 -33.73 8.76 16.62
CA VAL A 123 -33.09 8.34 15.36
C VAL A 123 -34.17 7.92 14.35
N LEU A 124 -33.91 8.10 13.05
CA LEU A 124 -34.79 7.56 11.99
C LEU A 124 -34.56 6.05 11.82
N ASP A 125 -33.30 5.65 11.68
CA ASP A 125 -32.86 4.28 11.58
C ASP A 125 -31.94 3.94 12.75
N ARG A 126 -32.11 2.72 13.30
CA ARG A 126 -31.31 2.30 14.45
C ARG A 126 -29.91 1.92 14.00
N ASP A 127 -28.95 2.76 14.35
CA ASP A 127 -27.53 2.46 14.24
C ASP A 127 -26.99 1.99 15.59
N SER A 128 -26.59 0.72 15.66
CA SER A 128 -26.06 0.12 16.90
C SER A 128 -24.76 0.75 17.38
N THR A 129 -23.96 1.29 16.46
CA THR A 129 -22.68 1.92 16.77
C THR A 129 -22.90 3.31 17.32
N MET A 130 -23.78 4.12 16.69
CA MET A 130 -24.20 5.43 17.22
C MET A 130 -24.87 5.30 18.59
N GLU A 131 -25.77 4.32 18.74
CA GLU A 131 -26.40 4.01 20.04
C GLU A 131 -25.34 3.66 21.10
N ALA A 132 -24.31 2.88 20.76
CA ALA A 132 -23.24 2.53 21.69
C ALA A 132 -22.38 3.74 22.09
N VAL A 133 -21.99 4.57 21.12
CA VAL A 133 -21.20 5.80 21.33
C VAL A 133 -21.95 6.77 22.26
N VAL A 134 -23.21 7.06 21.95
CA VAL A 134 -24.04 7.98 22.75
C VAL A 134 -24.25 7.43 24.16
N ASN A 135 -24.57 6.13 24.30
CA ASN A 135 -24.76 5.52 25.61
C ASN A 135 -23.48 5.54 26.47
N ALA A 136 -22.32 5.26 25.87
CA ALA A 136 -21.04 5.32 26.57
C ALA A 136 -20.72 6.76 27.03
N ALA A 137 -20.96 7.76 26.18
CA ALA A 137 -20.74 9.16 26.50
C ALA A 137 -21.66 9.63 27.64
N VAL A 138 -22.96 9.34 27.56
CA VAL A 138 -23.96 9.68 28.60
C VAL A 138 -23.60 9.00 29.93
N ALA A 139 -23.25 7.71 29.91
CA ALA A 139 -22.84 7.00 31.12
C ALA A 139 -21.57 7.60 31.73
N GLY A 140 -20.56 7.93 30.93
CA GLY A 140 -19.32 8.54 31.38
C GLY A 140 -19.52 9.91 32.03
N VAL A 141 -20.34 10.77 31.41
CA VAL A 141 -20.68 12.08 31.98
C VAL A 141 -21.47 11.91 33.28
N ALA A 142 -22.51 11.06 33.30
CA ALA A 142 -23.32 10.84 34.49
C ALA A 142 -22.51 10.27 35.68
N VAL A 143 -21.53 9.40 35.43
CA VAL A 143 -20.62 8.90 36.46
C VAL A 143 -19.71 10.02 36.98
N THR A 144 -19.16 10.83 36.08
CA THR A 144 -18.27 11.94 36.44
C THR A 144 -18.99 12.97 37.32
N GLU A 145 -20.23 13.32 36.97
CA GLU A 145 -21.07 14.24 37.76
C GLU A 145 -21.38 13.69 39.16
N GLN A 146 -21.79 12.41 39.25
CA GLN A 146 -22.07 11.76 40.54
C GLN A 146 -20.85 11.68 41.45
N LEU A 147 -19.66 11.42 40.87
CA LEU A 147 -18.41 11.41 41.63
C LEU A 147 -18.00 12.80 42.11
N ALA A 148 -18.20 13.82 41.27
CA ALA A 148 -17.96 15.21 41.64
C ALA A 148 -18.89 15.65 42.78
N GLU A 149 -20.17 15.27 42.74
CA GLU A 149 -21.14 15.54 43.81
C GLU A 149 -20.78 14.81 45.12
N ALA A 150 -20.20 13.61 45.03
CA ALA A 150 -19.66 12.87 46.16
C ALA A 150 -18.31 13.41 46.68
N GLY A 151 -17.74 14.43 46.02
CA GLY A 151 -16.44 15.02 46.38
C GLY A 151 -15.23 14.10 46.13
N VAL A 152 -15.37 13.15 45.21
CA VAL A 152 -14.31 12.21 44.84
C VAL A 152 -13.49 12.79 43.69
N GLU A 153 -12.21 13.11 43.92
CA GLU A 153 -11.29 13.44 42.84
C GLU A 153 -10.86 12.18 42.09
N LEU A 154 -11.18 12.12 40.81
CA LEU A 154 -10.68 11.08 39.91
C LEU A 154 -9.17 11.27 39.73
N THR A 155 -8.39 10.29 40.19
CA THR A 155 -6.99 10.17 39.75
C THR A 155 -7.00 9.69 38.31
N ALA A 156 -6.06 10.18 37.48
CA ALA A 156 -5.98 9.81 36.07
C ALA A 156 -6.12 8.30 35.88
N VAL A 157 -7.13 7.89 35.13
CA VAL A 157 -7.35 6.48 34.80
C VAL A 157 -6.13 6.03 34.01
N PRO A 158 -5.41 4.97 34.44
CA PRO A 158 -4.28 4.49 33.68
C PRO A 158 -4.77 4.07 32.29
N GLU A 159 -4.21 4.69 31.25
CA GLU A 159 -4.47 4.30 29.87
C GLU A 159 -3.98 2.86 29.67
N VAL A 160 -4.86 2.02 29.12
CA VAL A 160 -4.50 0.65 28.79
C VAL A 160 -3.71 0.70 27.49
N GLU A 161 -2.43 0.40 27.57
CA GLU A 161 -1.59 0.20 26.39
C GLU A 161 -2.05 -1.09 25.67
N VAL A 162 -2.74 -0.92 24.55
CA VAL A 162 -3.21 -2.05 23.73
C VAL A 162 -2.07 -2.50 22.82
N THR A 163 -1.48 -3.65 23.13
CA THR A 163 -0.62 -4.38 22.19
C THR A 163 -1.45 -5.43 21.47
N ALA A 164 -1.83 -5.15 20.23
CA ALA A 164 -2.47 -6.15 19.38
C ALA A 164 -1.49 -7.32 19.14
N LEU A 165 -1.84 -8.51 19.60
CA LEU A 165 -1.06 -9.73 19.34
C LEU A 165 -1.33 -10.30 17.95
N SER A 166 -2.40 -9.84 17.32
CA SER A 166 -2.73 -10.07 15.92
C SER A 166 -3.50 -8.83 15.42
N GLY A 167 -3.08 -8.27 14.28
CA GLY A 167 -3.60 -7.01 13.75
C GLY A 167 -4.90 -7.19 12.98
N GLU A 168 -5.91 -7.77 13.61
CA GLU A 168 -7.18 -8.14 12.97
C GLU A 168 -8.28 -7.14 13.35
N ASP A 169 -8.43 -6.10 12.54
CA ASP A 169 -9.68 -5.34 12.40
C ASP A 169 -10.37 -5.81 11.11
N ASP A 170 -11.54 -6.44 11.22
CA ASP A 170 -12.24 -7.14 10.12
C ASP A 170 -12.53 -6.25 8.89
N ALA A 171 -12.75 -4.94 9.11
CA ALA A 171 -13.00 -3.97 8.03
C ALA A 171 -11.70 -3.59 7.30
N ALA A 172 -10.61 -3.36 8.05
CA ALA A 172 -9.29 -3.11 7.49
C ALA A 172 -8.75 -4.35 6.77
N GLU A 173 -9.12 -5.56 7.22
CA GLU A 173 -8.69 -6.82 6.62
C GLU A 173 -9.25 -6.98 5.19
N GLN A 174 -10.50 -6.60 4.96
CA GLN A 174 -11.12 -6.74 3.64
C GLN A 174 -10.48 -5.81 2.60
N GLU A 175 -10.13 -4.60 3.00
CA GLU A 175 -9.37 -3.65 2.19
C GLU A 175 -7.92 -4.09 1.96
N GLN A 176 -7.23 -4.55 3.02
CA GLN A 176 -5.87 -5.08 2.91
C GLN A 176 -5.81 -6.33 2.02
N VAL A 177 -6.80 -7.22 2.09
CA VAL A 177 -6.90 -8.41 1.23
C VAL A 177 -7.09 -8.00 -0.23
N LEU A 178 -7.95 -7.02 -0.53
CA LEU A 178 -8.15 -6.53 -1.89
C LEU A 178 -6.85 -5.93 -2.45
N VAL A 179 -6.15 -5.12 -1.66
CA VAL A 179 -4.85 -4.56 -2.03
C VAL A 179 -3.79 -5.63 -2.21
N ALA A 180 -3.75 -6.64 -1.34
CA ALA A 180 -2.83 -7.76 -1.46
C ALA A 180 -3.08 -8.57 -2.74
N ILE A 181 -4.35 -8.85 -3.09
CA ILE A 181 -4.73 -9.53 -4.32
C ILE A 181 -4.27 -8.72 -5.54
N ILE A 182 -4.55 -7.41 -5.57
CA ILE A 182 -4.10 -6.52 -6.65
C ILE A 182 -2.57 -6.55 -6.74
N GLY A 183 -1.87 -6.43 -5.61
CA GLY A 183 -0.42 -6.50 -5.54
C GLY A 183 0.16 -7.80 -6.09
N VAL A 184 -0.44 -8.95 -5.75
CA VAL A 184 -0.04 -10.27 -6.27
C VAL A 184 -0.27 -10.37 -7.78
N VAL A 185 -1.42 -9.92 -8.28
CA VAL A 185 -1.71 -9.91 -9.72
C VAL A 185 -0.72 -9.03 -10.48
N LEU A 186 -0.38 -7.86 -9.94
CA LEU A 186 0.61 -6.96 -10.53
C LEU A 186 2.02 -7.55 -10.53
N LEU A 187 2.45 -8.15 -9.41
CA LEU A 187 3.74 -8.83 -9.31
C LEU A 187 3.83 -9.98 -10.32
N TYR A 188 2.78 -10.78 -10.41
CA TYR A 188 2.71 -11.89 -11.38
C TYR A 188 2.77 -11.39 -12.82
N GLY A 189 2.01 -10.34 -13.15
CA GLY A 189 2.06 -9.68 -14.47
C GLY A 189 3.46 -9.16 -14.81
N LEU A 190 4.16 -8.57 -13.84
CA LEU A 190 5.53 -8.10 -14.00
C LEU A 190 6.51 -9.24 -14.28
N LEU A 191 6.39 -10.36 -13.56
CA LEU A 191 7.22 -11.55 -13.76
C LEU A 191 7.02 -12.14 -15.16
N ILE A 192 5.78 -12.24 -15.63
CA ILE A 192 5.47 -12.69 -17.00
C ILE A 192 6.11 -11.76 -18.02
N MET A 193 5.96 -10.44 -17.85
CA MET A 193 6.50 -9.45 -18.76
C MET A 193 8.04 -9.57 -18.89
N PHE A 194 8.75 -9.66 -17.77
CA PHE A 194 10.21 -9.86 -17.79
C PHE A 194 10.61 -11.21 -18.39
N GLY A 195 9.85 -12.27 -18.11
CA GLY A 195 10.03 -13.58 -18.74
C GLY A 195 9.90 -13.52 -20.26
N GLN A 196 8.90 -12.79 -20.76
CA GLN A 196 8.71 -12.55 -22.20
C GLN A 196 9.88 -11.76 -22.80
N PHE A 197 10.41 -10.74 -22.12
CA PHE A 197 11.57 -10.01 -22.60
C PHE A 197 12.82 -10.88 -22.70
N ILE A 198 13.03 -11.79 -21.75
CA ILE A 198 14.10 -12.78 -21.82
C ILE A 198 13.88 -13.69 -23.03
N ALA A 199 12.68 -14.26 -23.17
CA ALA A 199 12.38 -15.21 -24.24
C ALA A 199 12.52 -14.58 -25.63
N GLN A 200 11.88 -13.43 -25.87
CA GLN A 200 12.00 -12.67 -27.12
C GLN A 200 13.44 -12.30 -27.40
N GLY A 201 14.17 -11.83 -26.38
CA GLY A 201 15.57 -11.47 -26.51
C GLY A 201 16.47 -12.64 -26.91
N VAL A 202 16.20 -13.86 -26.43
CA VAL A 202 16.95 -15.07 -26.82
C VAL A 202 16.60 -15.49 -28.25
N VAL A 203 15.31 -15.44 -28.63
CA VAL A 203 14.87 -15.82 -29.98
C VAL A 203 15.34 -14.81 -31.04
N GLU A 204 15.27 -13.50 -30.77
CA GLU A 204 15.82 -12.44 -31.63
C GLU A 204 17.31 -12.64 -31.88
N GLU A 205 18.07 -12.97 -30.84
CA GLU A 205 19.50 -13.20 -31.00
C GLU A 205 19.76 -14.45 -31.82
N LYS A 206 19.05 -15.55 -31.54
CA LYS A 206 19.17 -16.81 -32.28
C LYS A 206 18.82 -16.68 -33.77
N SER A 207 17.84 -15.85 -34.12
CA SER A 207 17.37 -15.67 -35.51
C SER A 207 18.08 -14.55 -36.27
N SER A 208 18.80 -13.66 -35.56
CA SER A 208 19.47 -12.51 -36.15
C SER A 208 20.94 -12.80 -36.49
N ARG A 209 21.45 -12.13 -37.53
CA ARG A 209 22.90 -12.05 -37.85
C ARG A 209 23.77 -11.57 -36.68
N VAL A 210 23.15 -11.01 -35.65
CA VAL A 210 23.78 -10.67 -34.36
C VAL A 210 24.47 -11.89 -33.74
N VAL A 211 23.91 -13.10 -33.81
CA VAL A 211 24.57 -14.31 -33.27
C VAL A 211 25.81 -14.72 -34.05
N GLU A 212 25.85 -14.56 -35.38
CA GLU A 212 27.07 -14.87 -36.15
C GLU A 212 28.25 -13.97 -35.77
N LEU A 213 27.97 -12.68 -35.54
CA LEU A 213 28.98 -11.70 -35.14
C LEU A 213 29.41 -11.88 -33.67
N LEU A 214 28.47 -12.22 -32.79
CA LEU A 214 28.73 -12.41 -31.36
C LEU A 214 29.39 -13.77 -31.07
N LEU A 215 29.01 -14.86 -31.74
CA LEU A 215 29.66 -16.16 -31.54
C LEU A 215 31.09 -16.22 -32.10
N ALA A 216 31.44 -15.31 -33.00
CA ALA A 216 32.83 -15.12 -33.43
C ALA A 216 33.72 -14.49 -32.32
N THR A 217 33.13 -13.88 -31.29
CA THR A 217 33.84 -13.10 -30.27
C THR A 217 33.55 -13.50 -28.82
N MET A 218 32.45 -14.21 -28.54
CA MET A 218 32.01 -14.57 -27.19
C MET A 218 31.17 -15.86 -27.15
N ARG A 219 31.16 -16.54 -26.01
CA ARG A 219 30.45 -17.83 -25.82
C ARG A 219 28.95 -17.62 -25.54
N PRO A 220 28.05 -18.52 -26.00
CA PRO A 220 26.60 -18.39 -25.79
C PRO A 220 26.17 -18.15 -24.34
N TRP A 221 26.79 -18.85 -23.38
CA TRP A 221 26.45 -18.70 -21.96
C TRP A 221 26.81 -17.33 -21.39
N GLN A 222 27.85 -16.66 -21.91
CA GLN A 222 28.26 -15.32 -21.47
C GLN A 222 27.23 -14.27 -21.90
N LEU A 223 26.66 -14.47 -23.08
CA LEU A 223 25.59 -13.64 -23.61
C LEU A 223 24.33 -13.78 -22.75
N LEU A 224 23.90 -15.03 -22.51
CA LEU A 224 22.72 -15.32 -21.70
C LEU A 224 22.87 -14.80 -20.26
N ALA A 225 24.04 -15.03 -19.63
CA ALA A 225 24.32 -14.54 -18.29
C ALA A 225 24.30 -13.00 -18.24
N GLY A 226 24.88 -12.32 -19.22
CA GLY A 226 24.83 -10.86 -19.33
C GLY A 226 23.40 -10.34 -19.45
N LYS A 227 22.56 -11.00 -20.25
CA LYS A 227 21.14 -10.65 -20.42
C LYS A 227 20.35 -10.83 -19.12
N ILE A 228 20.47 -11.98 -18.47
CA ILE A 228 19.79 -12.28 -17.21
C ILE A 228 20.22 -11.29 -16.12
N ILE A 229 21.51 -10.99 -16.00
CA ILE A 229 22.01 -10.02 -15.01
C ILE A 229 21.50 -8.61 -15.34
N GLY A 230 21.57 -8.19 -16.61
CA GLY A 230 21.13 -6.85 -17.03
C GLY A 230 19.64 -6.60 -16.75
N LEU A 231 18.78 -7.55 -17.13
CA LEU A 231 17.34 -7.49 -16.84
C LEU A 231 17.04 -7.62 -15.35
N GLY A 232 17.80 -8.43 -14.61
CA GLY A 232 17.65 -8.59 -13.16
C GLY A 232 17.97 -7.30 -12.41
N VAL A 233 19.01 -6.57 -12.83
CA VAL A 233 19.35 -5.24 -12.28
C VAL A 233 18.23 -4.24 -12.56
N LEU A 234 17.62 -4.26 -13.75
CA LEU A 234 16.47 -3.40 -14.04
C LEU A 234 15.25 -3.73 -13.19
N GLY A 235 14.93 -5.02 -13.04
CA GLY A 235 13.83 -5.45 -12.16
C GLY A 235 14.08 -5.05 -10.70
N LEU A 236 15.32 -5.19 -10.21
CA LEU A 236 15.68 -4.74 -8.87
C LEU A 236 15.54 -3.22 -8.72
N ALA A 237 16.01 -2.44 -9.70
CA ALA A 237 15.85 -0.99 -9.70
C ALA A 237 14.37 -0.59 -9.70
N GLN A 238 13.52 -1.30 -10.45
CA GLN A 238 12.08 -1.09 -10.44
C GLN A 238 11.46 -1.37 -9.07
N ILE A 239 11.84 -2.45 -8.40
CA ILE A 239 11.37 -2.76 -7.03
C ILE A 239 11.79 -1.67 -6.04
N VAL A 240 13.02 -1.17 -6.14
CA VAL A 240 13.48 -0.08 -5.28
C VAL A 240 12.67 1.19 -5.53
N ILE A 241 12.40 1.55 -6.78
CA ILE A 241 11.56 2.71 -7.12
C ILE A 241 10.15 2.55 -6.54
N ILE A 242 9.53 1.39 -6.75
CA ILE A 242 8.20 1.06 -6.22
C ILE A 242 8.20 1.15 -4.70
N GLY A 243 9.16 0.50 -4.03
CA GLY A 243 9.26 0.50 -2.57
C GLY A 243 9.46 1.90 -1.99
N VAL A 244 10.30 2.74 -2.62
CA VAL A 244 10.50 4.13 -2.19
C VAL A 244 9.21 4.94 -2.33
N ILE A 245 8.49 4.81 -3.46
CA ILE A 245 7.22 5.52 -3.68
C ILE A 245 6.18 5.06 -2.66
N SER A 246 6.06 3.75 -2.42
CA SER A 246 5.13 3.18 -1.43
C SER A 246 5.43 3.68 -0.02
N VAL A 247 6.69 3.63 0.43
CA VAL A 247 7.07 4.09 1.78
C VAL A 247 6.90 5.59 1.93
N ALA A 248 7.35 6.38 0.94
CA ALA A 248 7.19 7.83 0.96
C ALA A 248 5.72 8.25 0.97
N GLY A 249 4.89 7.54 0.20
CA GLY A 249 3.45 7.74 0.17
C GLY A 249 2.79 7.39 1.50
N ALA A 250 3.06 6.20 2.04
CA ALA A 250 2.54 5.78 3.34
C ALA A 250 2.89 6.77 4.47
N LEU A 251 4.12 7.28 4.47
CA LEU A 251 4.59 8.29 5.41
C LEU A 251 3.94 9.67 5.22
N ALA A 252 3.69 10.08 3.98
CA ALA A 252 3.15 11.40 3.69
C ALA A 252 1.67 11.55 4.08
N PHE A 253 0.96 10.43 4.21
CA PHE A 253 -0.48 10.37 4.49
C PHE A 253 -0.80 9.60 5.78
N ASP A 254 0.19 9.35 6.64
CA ASP A 254 0.06 8.62 7.92
C ASP A 254 -0.70 7.29 7.83
N LEU A 255 -0.65 6.62 6.67
CA LEU A 255 -1.38 5.37 6.39
C LEU A 255 -0.83 4.17 7.17
N VAL A 256 0.43 4.22 7.61
CA VAL A 256 1.11 3.10 8.29
C VAL A 256 2.13 3.64 9.31
N ALA A 257 2.10 3.11 10.53
CA ALA A 257 3.21 3.26 11.47
C ALA A 257 4.43 2.50 10.92
N VAL A 258 5.53 3.20 10.62
CA VAL A 258 6.73 2.58 10.04
C VAL A 258 7.16 1.39 10.89
N PRO A 259 7.15 0.16 10.35
CA PRO A 259 7.56 -0.99 11.12
C PRO A 259 9.03 -0.83 11.52
N GLY A 260 9.33 -1.03 12.81
CA GLY A 260 10.70 -0.97 13.33
C GLY A 260 11.67 -1.94 12.64
N ASP A 261 11.15 -2.94 11.91
CA ASP A 261 11.93 -3.94 11.15
C ASP A 261 11.92 -3.71 9.62
N LEU A 262 11.77 -2.46 9.17
CA LEU A 262 11.81 -2.10 7.75
C LEU A 262 13.02 -2.69 7.01
N VAL A 263 14.17 -2.77 7.69
CA VAL A 263 15.40 -3.37 7.14
C VAL A 263 15.22 -4.87 6.89
N GLY A 264 14.64 -5.62 7.84
CA GLY A 264 14.35 -7.04 7.69
C GLY A 264 13.37 -7.32 6.54
N THR A 265 12.33 -6.50 6.41
CA THR A 265 11.37 -6.59 5.30
C THR A 265 12.05 -6.33 3.95
N VAL A 266 12.84 -5.25 3.83
CA VAL A 266 13.56 -4.93 2.58
C VAL A 266 14.52 -6.04 2.19
N ILE A 267 15.29 -6.58 3.14
CA ILE A 267 16.19 -7.71 2.87
C ILE A 267 15.41 -8.92 2.36
N SER A 268 14.28 -9.24 3.00
CA SER A 268 13.45 -10.39 2.62
C SER A 268 12.84 -10.23 1.22
N VAL A 269 12.34 -9.03 0.90
CA VAL A 269 11.80 -8.70 -0.43
C VAL A 269 12.88 -8.79 -1.50
N VAL A 270 14.06 -8.22 -1.26
CA VAL A 270 15.18 -8.27 -2.20
C VAL A 270 15.67 -9.71 -2.39
N ALA A 271 15.83 -10.48 -1.32
CA ALA A 271 16.24 -11.88 -1.39
C ALA A 271 15.21 -12.73 -2.14
N GLY A 272 13.92 -12.55 -1.84
CA GLY A 272 12.81 -13.22 -2.50
C GLY A 272 12.75 -12.88 -4.00
N PHE A 273 12.93 -11.61 -4.36
CA PHE A 273 13.01 -11.20 -5.75
C PHE A 273 14.19 -11.85 -6.46
N VAL A 274 15.40 -11.81 -5.91
CA VAL A 274 16.59 -12.38 -6.56
C VAL A 274 16.39 -13.88 -6.82
N LEU A 275 15.85 -14.62 -5.85
CA LEU A 275 15.56 -16.05 -5.99
C LEU A 275 14.45 -16.32 -7.01
N GLY A 276 13.33 -15.60 -6.90
CA GLY A 276 12.19 -15.75 -7.80
C GLY A 276 12.54 -15.37 -9.24
N TYR A 277 13.22 -14.25 -9.44
CA TYR A 277 13.71 -13.81 -10.74
C TYR A 277 14.68 -14.82 -11.35
N ALA A 278 15.66 -15.33 -10.58
CA ALA A 278 16.60 -16.32 -11.09
C ALA A 278 15.89 -17.61 -11.54
N PHE A 279 14.89 -18.06 -10.77
CA PHE A 279 14.07 -19.22 -11.10
C PHE A 279 13.27 -19.00 -12.40
N TYR A 280 12.52 -17.90 -12.50
CA TYR A 280 11.73 -17.57 -13.68
C TYR A 280 12.60 -17.35 -14.91
N ALA A 281 13.71 -16.61 -14.78
CA ALA A 281 14.66 -16.38 -15.86
C ALA A 281 15.22 -17.70 -16.40
N ALA A 282 15.52 -18.67 -15.53
CA ALA A 282 15.97 -19.99 -15.95
C ALA A 282 14.89 -20.76 -16.74
N ILE A 283 13.64 -20.75 -16.28
CA ILE A 283 12.52 -21.41 -16.97
C ILE A 283 12.30 -20.79 -18.36
N PHE A 284 12.22 -19.47 -18.45
CA PHE A 284 12.00 -18.78 -19.72
C PHE A 284 13.19 -18.93 -20.68
N ALA A 285 14.43 -18.91 -20.18
CA ALA A 285 15.61 -19.19 -20.99
C ALA A 285 15.60 -20.62 -21.55
N MET A 286 15.21 -21.60 -20.73
CA MET A 286 15.05 -22.99 -21.19
C MET A 286 13.96 -23.10 -22.25
N ALA A 287 12.79 -22.54 -22.02
CA ALA A 287 11.69 -22.55 -22.99
C ALA A 287 12.11 -21.90 -24.32
N ALA A 288 12.75 -20.72 -24.27
CA ALA A 288 13.22 -20.03 -25.47
C ALA A 288 14.32 -20.80 -26.23
N SER A 289 15.11 -21.61 -25.55
CA SER A 289 16.14 -22.45 -26.20
C SER A 289 15.53 -23.54 -27.10
N LEU A 290 14.33 -24.02 -26.76
CA LEU A 290 13.59 -25.06 -27.49
C LEU A 290 12.89 -24.51 -28.74
N VAL A 291 12.61 -23.21 -28.79
CA VAL A 291 11.91 -22.56 -29.91
C VAL A 291 12.90 -22.22 -31.04
N SER A 292 12.48 -22.46 -32.29
CA SER A 292 13.35 -22.33 -33.47
C SER A 292 13.26 -20.97 -34.15
N ARG A 293 12.06 -20.35 -34.16
CA ARG A 293 11.72 -19.06 -34.79
C ARG A 293 10.68 -18.33 -33.93
N GLN A 294 10.59 -17.00 -34.06
CA GLN A 294 9.59 -16.20 -33.31
C GLN A 294 8.13 -16.56 -33.65
N GLU A 295 7.91 -17.22 -34.79
CA GLU A 295 6.60 -17.58 -35.31
C GLU A 295 6.11 -18.97 -34.83
N ASP A 296 6.98 -19.75 -34.16
CA ASP A 296 6.68 -21.09 -33.60
C ASP A 296 6.39 -21.01 -32.08
#